data_AF-A0A182RGW1-F1
#
_entry.id   AF-A0A182RGW1-F1
#
_cell.length_a   1.000
_cell.length_b   1.000
_cell.length_c   1.000
_cell.angle_alpha   90.00
_cell.angle_beta   90.00
_cell.angle_gamma   90.00
#
_symmetry.space_group_name_H-M   'P 1'
#
loop_
_entity.id
_entity.type
_entity.pdbx_description
1 polymer ?
#
loop_
_entity_poly.entity_id
_entity_poly.type
_entity_poly.pdbx_seq_one_letter_code
_entity_poly.pdbx_strand_id
1 'polypeptide(L)'
;MAEYNKAKISKLVLKGESSKGTKRKHKKDKKDKEAKRALVVDTDAVKHGGWWIVTKTSDITGSIALQFDKQAYVKALDNGLFTLGAPHNEGDPPDPEEIFSAVLINEQKVAFKSGYGKYLKAEKDGMITGRSDAVSALEQFEPVFDQGKMALLAANGCFVSVDPEDDALVAIKKKVGSDEVCMIRSCAGREDISNKELPAEESGNLDQVELNYVKKFQKFQDKKIRVSNEDKVALKKAKDEGALHEALLDRRSKMKADRYCK
;
A
#
# COMPACT_ATOMS: atom_id res chain seq x y z
N MET A 1 26.34 -50.89 11.93
CA MET A 1 25.78 -51.22 10.60
C MET A 1 24.55 -50.32 10.41
N ALA A 2 24.65 -49.07 9.92
CA ALA A 2 25.01 -48.64 8.56
C ALA A 2 24.30 -49.48 7.49
N GLU A 3 23.60 -48.83 6.56
CA GLU A 3 23.08 -49.34 5.27
C GLU A 3 21.56 -49.48 5.03
N TYR A 4 20.70 -48.58 5.54
CA TYR A 4 19.32 -48.50 5.00
C TYR A 4 18.81 -47.07 4.73
N ASN A 5 19.70 -46.14 4.37
CA ASN A 5 19.32 -44.76 4.00
C ASN A 5 19.83 -44.32 2.62
N LYS A 6 19.83 -45.23 1.64
CA LYS A 6 20.15 -44.92 0.23
C LYS A 6 19.17 -45.58 -0.74
N ALA A 7 17.90 -45.16 -0.70
CA ALA A 7 17.00 -45.36 -1.84
C ALA A 7 16.82 -44.01 -2.55
N LYS A 8 17.53 -43.83 -3.67
CA LYS A 8 17.35 -42.66 -4.56
C LYS A 8 15.97 -42.75 -5.20
N ILE A 9 15.08 -41.83 -4.87
CA ILE A 9 13.80 -41.67 -5.56
C ILE A 9 14.10 -41.04 -6.92
N SER A 10 14.40 -41.86 -7.93
CA SER A 10 14.41 -41.41 -9.33
C SER A 10 12.99 -41.42 -9.87
N LYS A 11 12.65 -40.35 -10.60
CA LYS A 11 11.33 -40.14 -11.19
C LYS A 11 11.02 -41.26 -12.19
N LEU A 12 9.86 -41.87 -12.07
CA LEU A 12 9.37 -42.92 -12.96
C LEU A 12 9.26 -42.36 -14.39
N VAL A 13 10.01 -42.94 -15.34
CA VAL A 13 9.91 -42.60 -16.76
C VAL A 13 9.30 -43.80 -17.48
N LEU A 14 8.11 -43.63 -18.04
CA LEU A 14 7.43 -44.63 -18.85
C LEU A 14 8.15 -44.77 -20.20
N LYS A 15 8.51 -46.01 -20.54
CA LYS A 15 9.28 -46.35 -21.73
C LYS A 15 8.40 -46.19 -22.97
N GLY A 16 8.53 -45.07 -23.69
CA GLY A 16 7.79 -44.79 -24.92
C GLY A 16 7.48 -43.31 -25.18
N GLU A 17 7.58 -42.43 -24.17
CA GLU A 17 7.28 -41.00 -24.36
C GLU A 17 8.56 -40.20 -24.60
N SER A 18 8.75 -39.77 -25.85
CA SER A 18 9.83 -38.84 -26.21
C SER A 18 9.65 -37.49 -25.51
N SER A 19 10.65 -37.07 -24.76
CA SER A 19 10.70 -35.78 -24.05
C SER A 19 10.94 -34.61 -25.01
N LYS A 20 9.93 -34.25 -25.80
CA LYS A 20 9.88 -32.98 -26.53
C LYS A 20 8.58 -32.24 -26.27
N GLY A 21 8.37 -31.88 -25.01
CA GLY A 21 7.40 -30.86 -24.64
C GLY A 21 7.90 -29.48 -25.05
N THR A 22 7.33 -28.93 -26.13
CA THR A 22 7.44 -27.53 -26.54
C THR A 22 7.17 -26.60 -25.35
N LYS A 23 8.23 -25.99 -24.80
CA LYS A 23 8.11 -24.90 -23.84
C LYS A 23 7.46 -23.70 -24.53
N ARG A 24 6.16 -23.50 -24.29
CA ARG A 24 5.48 -22.21 -24.52
C ARG A 24 6.20 -21.13 -23.71
N LYS A 25 7.07 -20.33 -24.35
CA LYS A 25 7.61 -19.08 -23.81
C LYS A 25 6.49 -18.03 -23.80
N HIS A 26 5.62 -18.08 -22.81
CA HIS A 26 4.69 -16.98 -22.49
C HIS A 26 4.34 -17.04 -21.00
N LYS A 27 5.24 -16.53 -20.14
CA LYS A 27 4.95 -16.01 -18.78
C LYS A 27 6.26 -15.63 -18.07
N LYS A 28 6.99 -14.65 -18.57
CA LYS A 28 8.03 -14.00 -17.76
C LYS A 28 8.05 -12.47 -17.89
N ASP A 29 7.60 -11.92 -19.02
CA ASP A 29 7.58 -10.46 -19.23
C ASP A 29 6.49 -9.68 -18.48
N LYS A 30 5.59 -10.36 -17.74
CA LYS A 30 4.57 -9.67 -16.93
C LYS A 30 5.03 -9.39 -15.49
N LYS A 31 6.10 -10.03 -15.01
CA LYS A 31 6.58 -9.88 -13.62
C LYS A 31 7.71 -8.85 -13.46
N ASP A 32 8.47 -8.59 -14.52
CA ASP A 32 9.56 -7.60 -14.50
C ASP A 32 9.11 -6.16 -14.85
N LYS A 33 7.87 -5.98 -15.33
CA LYS A 33 7.31 -4.63 -15.63
C LYS A 33 6.73 -3.90 -14.41
N GLU A 34 6.65 -4.56 -13.27
CA GLU A 34 6.15 -3.97 -12.02
C GLU A 34 7.28 -3.38 -11.16
N ALA A 35 8.53 -3.77 -11.42
CA ALA A 35 9.65 -3.51 -10.52
C ALA A 35 10.39 -2.16 -10.72
N LYS A 36 9.95 -1.28 -11.61
CA LYS A 36 10.59 0.04 -11.81
C LYS A 36 9.59 1.17 -12.07
N ARG A 37 8.48 1.18 -11.34
CA ARG A 37 7.74 2.43 -11.09
C ARG A 37 8.51 3.16 -10.00
N ALA A 38 8.85 4.43 -10.23
CA ALA A 38 9.45 5.28 -9.20
C ALA A 38 8.44 5.38 -8.05
N LEU A 39 8.60 4.52 -7.05
CA LEU A 39 7.91 4.62 -5.79
C LEU A 39 8.24 6.01 -5.27
N VAL A 40 7.24 6.87 -5.14
CA VAL A 40 7.33 7.95 -4.16
C VAL A 40 7.41 7.20 -2.84
N VAL A 41 8.63 6.91 -2.42
CA VAL A 41 8.89 6.20 -1.18
C VAL A 41 8.41 7.13 -0.10
N ASP A 42 7.28 6.80 0.50
CA ASP A 42 6.78 7.51 1.66
C ASP A 42 7.81 7.31 2.77
N THR A 43 8.56 8.38 3.06
CA THR A 43 9.63 8.36 4.04
C THR A 43 9.10 8.05 5.43
N ASP A 44 7.84 8.40 5.71
CA ASP A 44 7.17 8.04 6.96
C ASP A 44 6.90 6.53 7.00
N ALA A 45 6.33 5.98 5.93
CA ALA A 45 6.06 4.56 5.87
C ALA A 45 7.33 3.71 6.08
N VAL A 46 8.47 4.13 5.54
CA VAL A 46 9.76 3.45 5.76
C VAL A 46 10.20 3.53 7.23
N LYS A 47 9.98 4.66 7.90
CA LYS A 47 10.30 4.82 9.33
C LYS A 47 9.42 4.00 10.26
N HIS A 48 8.30 3.48 9.77
CA HIS A 48 7.37 2.67 10.55
C HIS A 48 7.27 1.24 10.01
N GLY A 49 8.35 0.71 9.40
CA GLY A 49 8.40 -0.69 8.95
C GLY A 49 7.46 -1.02 7.79
N GLY A 50 7.12 -0.03 6.96
CA GLY A 50 6.20 -0.15 5.82
C GLY A 50 4.76 0.27 6.11
N TRP A 51 4.47 0.76 7.30
CA TRP A 51 3.14 1.16 7.73
C TRP A 51 2.89 2.65 7.44
N TRP A 52 1.89 2.96 6.62
CA TRP A 52 1.62 4.33 6.18
C TRP A 52 0.42 4.94 6.91
N ILE A 53 0.44 6.26 7.11
CA ILE A 53 -0.65 7.00 7.79
C ILE A 53 -1.86 7.12 6.89
N VAL A 54 -3.02 6.75 7.42
CA VAL A 54 -4.30 6.81 6.74
C VAL A 54 -4.83 8.24 6.68
N THR A 55 -5.34 8.66 5.52
CA THR A 55 -5.92 10.01 5.30
C THR A 55 -7.43 10.00 5.06
N LYS A 56 -8.01 8.85 4.72
CA LYS A 56 -9.43 8.67 4.42
C LYS A 56 -9.99 7.50 5.21
N THR A 57 -11.26 7.58 5.62
CA THR A 57 -11.92 6.47 6.34
C THR A 57 -11.97 5.17 5.53
N SER A 58 -12.12 5.28 4.20
CA SER A 58 -12.15 4.12 3.28
C SER A 58 -10.87 3.29 3.27
N ASP A 59 -9.74 3.92 3.61
CA ASP A 59 -8.42 3.29 3.65
C ASP A 59 -8.18 2.53 4.97
N ILE A 60 -9.06 2.69 5.97
CA ILE A 60 -9.02 2.01 7.27
C ILE A 60 -9.62 0.62 7.11
N THR A 61 -8.92 -0.25 6.39
CA THR A 61 -9.35 -1.64 6.15
C THR A 61 -8.19 -2.61 6.26
N GLY A 62 -8.48 -3.83 6.73
CA GLY A 62 -7.46 -4.86 6.90
C GLY A 62 -6.60 -4.63 8.13
N SER A 63 -5.29 -4.90 8.04
CA SER A 63 -4.37 -4.77 9.18
C SER A 63 -3.97 -3.32 9.40
N ILE A 64 -4.25 -2.83 10.60
CA ILE A 64 -4.00 -1.47 11.04
C ILE A 64 -3.27 -1.45 12.39
N ALA A 65 -2.61 -0.34 12.69
CA ALA A 65 -2.03 -0.06 14.00
C ALA A 65 -2.50 1.31 14.47
N LEU A 66 -2.84 1.41 15.76
CA LEU A 66 -3.23 2.66 16.40
C LEU A 66 -2.00 3.25 17.07
N GLN A 67 -1.57 4.42 16.60
CA GLN A 67 -0.45 5.13 17.18
C GLN A 67 -0.94 6.30 18.03
N PHE A 68 -0.38 6.40 19.22
CA PHE A 68 -0.41 7.61 20.06
C PHE A 68 1.02 8.11 20.24
N ASP A 69 1.21 9.42 20.38
CA ASP A 69 2.54 10.04 20.51
C ASP A 69 3.57 9.61 19.45
N LYS A 70 4.87 9.80 19.73
CA LYS A 70 5.95 9.43 18.81
C LYS A 70 6.22 7.92 18.88
N GLN A 71 5.84 7.19 17.84
CA GLN A 71 6.12 5.76 17.65
C GLN A 71 5.63 4.81 18.76
N ALA A 72 4.69 5.22 19.61
CA ALA A 72 4.04 4.32 20.56
C ALA A 72 2.73 3.80 19.95
N TYR A 73 2.49 2.49 20.05
CA TYR A 73 1.30 1.85 19.50
C TYR A 73 0.45 1.24 20.60
N VAL A 74 -0.86 1.18 20.38
CA VAL A 74 -1.76 0.51 21.31
C VAL A 74 -1.50 -0.98 21.26
N LYS A 75 -1.24 -1.56 22.43
CA LYS A 75 -1.03 -2.99 22.64
C LYS A 75 -2.27 -3.62 23.26
N ALA A 76 -2.69 -4.76 22.71
CA ALA A 76 -3.74 -5.58 23.31
C ALA A 76 -3.16 -6.51 24.38
N LEU A 77 -3.85 -6.62 25.52
CA LEU A 77 -3.55 -7.59 26.57
C LEU A 77 -4.51 -8.77 26.54
N ASP A 78 -4.06 -9.89 27.07
CA ASP A 78 -4.82 -11.15 27.18
C ASP A 78 -6.07 -11.03 28.08
N ASN A 79 -6.04 -10.14 29.07
CA ASN A 79 -7.16 -9.82 29.96
C ASN A 79 -8.28 -8.98 29.30
N GLY A 80 -8.10 -8.63 28.02
CA GLY A 80 -9.03 -7.81 27.25
C GLY A 80 -8.95 -6.32 27.55
N LEU A 81 -7.85 -5.84 28.13
CA LEU A 81 -7.52 -4.42 28.26
C LEU A 81 -6.56 -4.00 27.15
N PHE A 82 -6.44 -2.69 26.96
CA PHE A 82 -5.51 -2.08 26.01
C PHE A 82 -4.63 -1.07 26.72
N THR A 83 -3.35 -1.10 26.42
CA THR A 83 -2.33 -0.22 27.00
C THR A 83 -1.45 0.34 25.90
N LEU A 84 -0.87 1.51 26.09
CA LEU A 84 0.11 2.06 25.18
C LEU A 84 1.45 1.30 25.33
N GLY A 85 1.94 0.74 24.24
CA GLY A 85 3.25 0.10 24.16
C GLY A 85 4.39 1.11 24.27
N ALA A 86 5.60 0.61 24.56
CA ALA A 86 6.78 1.45 24.55
C ALA A 86 7.03 2.05 23.16
N PRO A 87 7.60 3.27 23.07
CA PRO A 87 7.98 3.83 21.78
C PRO A 87 8.94 2.92 21.01
N HIS A 88 8.60 2.61 19.76
CA HIS A 88 9.43 1.82 18.85
C HIS A 88 10.55 2.66 18.24
N ASN A 89 11.60 2.02 17.72
CA ASN A 89 12.67 2.73 17.01
C ASN A 89 12.26 3.06 15.57
N GLU A 90 12.99 3.98 14.93
CA GLU A 90 12.84 4.25 13.51
C GLU A 90 13.14 3.02 12.66
N GLY A 91 12.14 2.58 11.88
CA GLY A 91 12.19 1.42 11.00
C GLY A 91 11.49 0.19 11.55
N ASP A 92 11.19 0.16 12.86
CA ASP A 92 10.54 -0.99 13.49
C ASP A 92 9.03 -0.99 13.18
N PRO A 93 8.47 -2.13 12.74
CA PRO A 93 7.03 -2.30 12.58
C PRO A 93 6.35 -2.47 13.96
N PRO A 94 5.04 -2.19 14.07
CA PRO A 94 4.26 -2.54 15.25
C PRO A 94 4.35 -4.04 15.55
N ASP A 95 4.36 -4.37 16.83
CA ASP A 95 4.40 -5.76 17.30
C ASP A 95 3.10 -6.50 16.94
N PRO A 96 3.11 -7.83 16.85
CA PRO A 96 1.90 -8.62 16.57
C PRO A 96 0.73 -8.33 17.53
N GLU A 97 1.02 -7.95 18.77
CA GLU A 97 0.04 -7.60 19.81
C GLU A 97 -0.51 -6.18 19.65
N GLU A 98 0.14 -5.35 18.83
CA GLU A 98 -0.24 -3.97 18.50
C GLU A 98 -0.94 -3.86 17.14
N ILE A 99 -1.05 -4.99 16.41
CA ILE A 99 -1.75 -5.07 15.13
C ILE A 99 -3.23 -5.38 15.39
N PHE A 100 -4.08 -4.52 14.84
CA PHE A 100 -5.52 -4.66 14.82
C PHE A 100 -6.00 -4.96 13.40
N SER A 101 -7.18 -5.55 13.29
CA SER A 101 -7.92 -5.65 12.04
C SER A 101 -9.07 -4.65 12.04
N ALA A 102 -9.04 -3.69 11.12
CA ALA A 102 -10.14 -2.77 10.90
C ALA A 102 -11.16 -3.34 9.92
N VAL A 103 -12.42 -3.20 10.28
CA VAL A 103 -13.58 -3.54 9.45
C VAL A 103 -14.42 -2.29 9.28
N LEU A 104 -14.60 -1.85 8.04
CA LEU A 104 -15.49 -0.74 7.72
C LEU A 104 -16.95 -1.20 7.90
N ILE A 105 -17.70 -0.52 8.77
CA ILE A 105 -19.12 -0.81 9.00
C ILE A 105 -19.97 -0.02 8.01
N ASN A 106 -19.69 1.28 7.90
CA ASN A 106 -20.29 2.19 6.94
C ASN A 106 -19.22 3.22 6.51
N GLU A 107 -19.56 4.19 5.65
CA GLU A 107 -18.60 5.18 5.16
C GLU A 107 -17.99 6.07 6.26
N GLN A 108 -18.61 6.14 7.45
CA GLN A 108 -18.21 6.99 8.57
C GLN A 108 -17.66 6.22 9.77
N LYS A 109 -17.96 4.92 9.90
CA LYS A 109 -17.75 4.13 11.12
C LYS A 109 -16.97 2.87 10.81
N VAL A 110 -16.04 2.59 11.71
CA VAL A 110 -15.13 1.46 11.66
C VAL A 110 -15.22 0.67 12.96
N ALA A 111 -15.00 -0.63 12.88
CA ALA A 111 -14.77 -1.50 14.03
C ALA A 111 -13.32 -1.97 14.02
N PHE A 112 -12.72 -2.07 15.20
CA PHE A 112 -11.37 -2.58 15.37
C PHE A 112 -11.41 -3.91 16.11
N LYS A 113 -10.68 -4.89 15.58
CA LYS A 113 -10.54 -6.23 16.14
C LYS A 113 -9.08 -6.44 16.57
N SER A 114 -8.85 -6.82 17.82
CA SER A 114 -7.52 -7.11 18.34
C SER A 114 -6.93 -8.40 17.76
N GLY A 115 -5.62 -8.58 17.92
CA GLY A 115 -4.93 -9.83 17.57
C GLY A 115 -5.50 -11.08 18.27
N TYR A 116 -6.16 -10.92 19.42
CA TYR A 116 -6.87 -11.99 20.14
C TYR A 116 -8.26 -12.31 19.56
N GLY A 117 -8.66 -11.63 18.49
CA GLY A 117 -9.90 -11.87 17.79
C GLY A 117 -11.14 -11.26 18.44
N LYS A 118 -10.96 -10.30 19.35
CA LYS A 118 -12.06 -9.59 20.03
C LYS A 118 -12.17 -8.15 19.53
N TYR A 119 -13.37 -7.60 19.51
CA TYR A 119 -13.61 -6.22 19.10
C TYR A 119 -13.40 -5.25 20.25
N LEU A 120 -12.82 -4.09 19.91
CA LEU A 120 -12.71 -2.95 20.81
C LEU A 120 -14.12 -2.44 21.12
N LYS A 121 -14.40 -2.22 22.40
CA LYS A 121 -15.68 -1.77 22.93
C LYS A 121 -15.47 -0.62 23.89
N ALA A 122 -16.18 0.48 23.68
CA ALA A 122 -16.22 1.56 24.66
C ALA A 122 -17.26 1.23 25.75
N GLU A 123 -16.81 1.09 26.99
CA GLU A 123 -17.67 0.89 28.15
C GLU A 123 -18.25 2.22 28.65
N LYS A 124 -19.28 2.13 29.50
CA LYS A 124 -20.00 3.31 30.03
C LYS A 124 -19.15 4.18 30.96
N ASP A 125 -18.18 3.57 31.62
CA ASP A 125 -17.18 4.24 32.46
C ASP A 125 -16.11 4.97 31.63
N GLY A 126 -16.12 4.79 30.31
CA GLY A 126 -15.12 5.36 29.41
C GLY A 126 -13.90 4.44 29.21
N MET A 127 -13.82 3.28 29.82
CA MET A 127 -12.72 2.34 29.56
C MET A 127 -12.93 1.63 28.21
N ILE A 128 -11.86 1.40 27.46
CA ILE A 128 -11.93 0.61 26.22
C ILE A 128 -11.50 -0.82 26.52
N THR A 129 -12.36 -1.78 26.20
CA THR A 129 -12.11 -3.21 26.45
C THR A 129 -12.30 -4.05 25.20
N GLY A 130 -11.56 -5.15 25.10
CA GLY A 130 -11.51 -6.05 23.95
C GLY A 130 -12.11 -7.40 24.29
N ARG A 131 -13.38 -7.47 24.69
CA ARG A 131 -14.03 -8.73 25.13
C ARG A 131 -15.15 -9.20 24.21
N SER A 132 -15.63 -8.34 23.32
CA SER A 132 -16.76 -8.63 22.42
C SER A 132 -16.35 -9.53 21.24
N ASP A 133 -17.16 -10.54 20.95
CA ASP A 133 -16.97 -11.41 19.77
C ASP A 133 -17.61 -10.85 18.48
N ALA A 134 -18.50 -9.86 18.63
CA ALA A 134 -19.25 -9.28 17.53
C ALA A 134 -19.24 -7.75 17.62
N VAL A 135 -19.42 -7.10 16.48
CA VAL A 135 -19.60 -5.66 16.38
C VAL A 135 -21.06 -5.33 16.68
N SER A 136 -21.30 -4.58 17.75
CA SER A 136 -22.59 -3.97 18.06
C SER A 136 -22.45 -2.45 18.01
N ALA A 137 -23.34 -1.71 18.68
CA ALA A 137 -23.30 -0.26 18.73
C ALA A 137 -22.11 0.30 19.53
N LEU A 138 -21.60 -0.44 20.51
CA LEU A 138 -20.53 0.02 21.43
C LEU A 138 -19.12 -0.20 20.86
N GLU A 139 -19.01 -1.03 19.83
CA GLU A 139 -17.79 -1.37 19.11
C GLU A 139 -17.60 -0.55 17.83
N GLN A 140 -18.48 0.43 17.59
CA GLN A 140 -18.39 1.35 16.45
C GLN A 140 -17.60 2.59 16.85
N PHE A 141 -16.57 2.89 16.08
CA PHE A 141 -15.77 4.10 16.20
C PHE A 141 -15.87 4.93 14.94
N GLU A 142 -15.84 6.25 15.08
CA GLU A 142 -15.91 7.21 13.98
C GLU A 142 -14.60 8.00 13.93
N PRO A 143 -13.74 7.79 12.91
CA PRO A 143 -12.51 8.56 12.73
C PRO A 143 -12.86 9.94 12.18
N VAL A 144 -12.44 10.98 12.90
CA VAL A 144 -12.63 12.38 12.54
C VAL A 144 -11.29 12.94 12.10
N PHE A 145 -11.21 13.43 10.86
CA PHE A 145 -10.02 14.06 10.31
C PHE A 145 -10.19 15.58 10.32
N ASP A 146 -9.24 16.30 10.93
CA ASP A 146 -9.23 17.76 10.98
C ASP A 146 -7.81 18.32 10.80
N GLN A 147 -7.61 19.20 9.82
CA GLN A 147 -6.32 19.86 9.53
C GLN A 147 -5.09 18.92 9.49
N GLY A 148 -5.25 17.68 9.02
CA GLY A 148 -4.17 16.68 8.96
C GLY A 148 -3.91 15.94 10.27
N LYS A 149 -4.70 16.20 11.31
CA LYS A 149 -4.80 15.40 12.52
C LYS A 149 -6.01 14.49 12.45
N MET A 150 -6.00 13.43 13.25
CA MET A 150 -7.10 12.50 13.34
C MET A 150 -7.40 12.23 14.81
N ALA A 151 -8.68 12.08 15.14
CA ALA A 151 -9.16 11.64 16.43
C ALA A 151 -10.20 10.53 16.23
N LEU A 152 -10.32 9.64 17.20
CA LEU A 152 -11.31 8.56 17.17
C LEU A 152 -12.45 8.88 18.12
N LEU A 153 -13.66 9.00 17.59
CA LEU A 153 -14.89 9.16 18.37
C LEU A 153 -15.45 7.78 18.69
N ALA A 154 -15.61 7.47 19.97
CA ALA A 154 -16.23 6.24 20.44
C ALA A 154 -17.76 6.36 20.48
N ALA A 155 -18.45 5.21 20.59
CA ALA A 155 -19.91 5.14 20.65
C ALA A 155 -20.56 5.91 21.82
N ASN A 156 -19.79 6.20 22.88
CA ASN A 156 -20.23 7.00 24.02
C ASN A 156 -20.22 8.52 23.75
N GLY A 157 -19.79 8.95 22.55
CA GLY A 157 -19.68 10.36 22.17
C GLY A 157 -18.45 11.07 22.75
N CYS A 158 -17.45 10.30 23.21
CA CYS A 158 -16.17 10.80 23.70
C CYS A 158 -15.03 10.36 22.76
N PHE A 159 -13.93 11.10 22.79
CA PHE A 159 -12.74 10.79 22.01
C PHE A 159 -11.83 9.81 22.74
N VAL A 160 -11.22 8.90 21.98
CA VAL A 160 -10.22 7.96 22.48
C VAL A 160 -8.94 8.71 22.82
N SER A 161 -8.40 8.45 24.00
CA SER A 161 -7.13 8.96 24.53
C SER A 161 -6.42 7.88 25.32
N VAL A 162 -5.16 8.13 25.67
CA VAL A 162 -4.41 7.32 26.60
C VAL A 162 -4.40 8.02 27.97
N ASP A 163 -4.65 7.27 29.03
CA ASP A 163 -4.53 7.77 30.40
C ASP A 163 -3.04 7.90 30.77
N PRO A 164 -2.56 9.08 31.19
CA PRO A 164 -1.15 9.29 31.51
C PRO A 164 -0.68 8.58 32.79
N GLU A 165 -1.57 8.07 33.64
CA GLU A 165 -1.17 7.35 34.88
C GLU A 165 -0.91 5.86 34.65
N ASP A 166 -1.82 5.20 33.91
CA ASP A 166 -1.82 3.74 33.72
C ASP A 166 -1.52 3.32 32.27
N ASP A 167 -1.23 4.28 31.38
CA ASP A 167 -1.08 4.07 29.93
C ASP A 167 -2.29 3.34 29.30
N ALA A 168 -3.45 3.39 29.95
CA ALA A 168 -4.64 2.65 29.57
C ALA A 168 -5.44 3.39 28.48
N LEU A 169 -6.01 2.65 27.54
CA LEU A 169 -6.84 3.24 26.50
C LEU A 169 -8.25 3.57 27.03
N VAL A 170 -8.61 4.86 27.00
CA VAL A 170 -9.86 5.38 27.54
C VAL A 170 -10.56 6.31 26.55
N ALA A 171 -11.86 6.53 26.74
CA ALA A 171 -12.71 7.43 25.96
C ALA A 171 -13.60 8.25 26.89
N ILE A 172 -13.01 9.27 27.54
CA ILE A 172 -13.67 10.04 28.61
C ILE A 172 -14.02 11.47 28.16
N LYS A 173 -13.09 12.13 27.47
CA LYS A 173 -13.24 13.55 27.12
C LYS A 173 -14.05 13.72 25.83
N LYS A 174 -14.95 14.71 25.83
CA LYS A 174 -15.78 15.09 24.65
C LYS A 174 -15.10 16.08 23.71
N LYS A 175 -13.95 16.63 24.09
CA LYS A 175 -13.20 17.60 23.29
C LYS A 175 -11.85 16.98 22.94
N VAL A 176 -11.39 17.21 21.71
CA VAL A 176 -10.07 16.82 21.26
C VAL A 176 -9.05 17.82 21.83
N GLY A 177 -8.18 17.36 22.71
CA GLY A 177 -6.98 18.06 23.17
C GLY A 177 -5.74 17.52 22.45
N SER A 178 -4.58 17.61 23.09
CA SER A 178 -3.33 17.06 22.56
C SER A 178 -3.28 15.53 22.63
N ASP A 179 -3.86 14.95 23.69
CA ASP A 179 -3.67 13.55 24.08
C ASP A 179 -4.70 12.64 23.37
N GLU A 180 -5.75 13.25 22.81
CA GLU A 180 -6.83 12.60 22.06
C GLU A 180 -6.50 12.49 20.55
N VAL A 181 -5.39 13.09 20.12
CA VAL A 181 -4.94 13.01 18.72
C VAL A 181 -4.22 11.68 18.51
N CYS A 182 -4.73 10.88 17.58
CA CYS A 182 -4.16 9.59 17.22
C CYS A 182 -3.86 9.51 15.73
N MET A 183 -3.05 8.53 15.34
CA MET A 183 -2.80 8.22 13.94
C MET A 183 -3.11 6.75 13.70
N ILE A 184 -3.92 6.46 12.68
CA ILE A 184 -4.12 5.09 12.20
C ILE A 184 -3.09 4.86 11.10
N ARG A 185 -2.26 3.84 11.30
CA ARG A 185 -1.41 3.33 10.23
C ARG A 185 -2.00 2.06 9.63
N SER A 186 -1.84 1.90 8.32
CA SER A 186 -2.26 0.70 7.60
C SER A 186 -1.07 0.06 6.90
N CYS A 187 -1.09 -1.28 6.82
CA CYS A 187 -0.15 -2.07 6.01
C CYS A 187 -0.82 -2.54 4.69
N ALA A 188 -2.08 -2.17 4.44
CA ALA A 188 -2.77 -2.52 3.21
C ALA A 188 -2.05 -1.92 1.99
N GLY A 189 -1.99 -2.65 0.89
CA GLY A 189 -1.42 -2.12 -0.35
C GLY A 189 -2.26 -0.95 -0.87
N ARG A 190 -1.70 0.26 -0.89
CA ARG A 190 -2.32 1.39 -1.60
C ARG A 190 -2.27 1.10 -3.11
N GLU A 191 -3.42 1.08 -3.78
CA GLU A 191 -3.43 1.16 -5.25
C GLU A 191 -3.05 2.57 -5.74
N ASP A 192 -3.15 3.60 -4.90
CA ASP A 192 -3.12 4.99 -5.38
C ASP A 192 -2.17 5.91 -4.62
N ILE A 193 -0.91 5.95 -5.06
CA ILE A 193 -0.08 7.18 -5.08
C ILE A 193 0.63 7.33 -6.44
N SER A 194 0.73 6.26 -7.24
CA SER A 194 1.47 6.29 -8.52
C SER A 194 0.62 6.49 -9.77
N ASN A 195 -0.72 6.47 -9.67
CA ASN A 195 -1.60 6.83 -10.78
C ASN A 195 -1.96 8.32 -10.73
N LYS A 196 -0.95 9.19 -10.83
CA LYS A 196 -1.13 10.20 -11.89
C LYS A 196 -1.27 9.35 -13.13
N GLU A 197 -2.46 9.37 -13.72
CA GLU A 197 -2.85 8.64 -14.92
C GLU A 197 -1.97 9.10 -16.09
N LEU A 198 -0.66 8.84 -16.00
CA LEU A 198 0.27 9.01 -17.08
C LEU A 198 -0.20 7.99 -18.11
N PRO A 199 -0.63 8.44 -19.30
CA PRO A 199 -1.06 7.55 -20.35
C PRO A 199 -0.03 6.44 -20.51
N ALA A 200 -0.46 5.22 -20.89
CA ALA A 200 0.47 4.12 -21.11
C ALA A 200 1.64 4.49 -22.06
N GLU A 201 1.42 5.50 -22.91
CA GLU A 201 2.37 6.14 -23.81
C GLU A 201 3.53 6.87 -23.08
N GLU A 202 3.28 7.42 -21.89
CA GLU A 202 4.29 8.08 -21.04
C GLU A 202 4.88 7.16 -19.97
N SER A 203 4.37 5.94 -19.86
CA SER A 203 4.87 4.95 -18.91
C SER A 203 6.18 4.33 -19.38
N GLY A 204 7.28 4.61 -18.67
CA GLY A 204 8.57 3.94 -18.85
C GLY A 204 9.78 4.87 -19.04
N ASN A 205 10.87 4.30 -19.54
CA ASN A 205 12.08 5.04 -19.88
C ASN A 205 11.86 5.86 -21.17
N LEU A 206 12.64 6.92 -21.44
CA LEU A 206 12.46 7.80 -22.62
C LEU A 206 12.40 7.00 -23.94
N ASP A 207 13.17 5.91 -24.03
CA ASP A 207 13.18 4.99 -25.16
C ASP A 207 11.86 4.26 -25.37
N GLN A 208 11.21 3.88 -24.27
CA GLN A 208 9.92 3.20 -24.30
C GLN A 208 8.80 4.19 -24.61
N VAL A 209 8.91 5.42 -24.09
CA VAL A 209 7.97 6.50 -24.41
C VAL A 209 8.01 6.81 -25.90
N GLU A 210 9.19 7.06 -26.47
CA GLU A 210 9.36 7.33 -27.90
C GLU A 210 8.84 6.15 -28.75
N LEU A 211 9.14 4.91 -28.37
CA LEU A 211 8.69 3.73 -29.10
C LEU A 211 7.17 3.51 -29.00
N ASN A 212 6.57 3.73 -27.82
CA ASN A 212 5.13 3.64 -27.62
C ASN A 212 4.39 4.71 -28.45
N TYR A 213 4.90 5.94 -28.46
CA TYR A 213 4.37 7.03 -29.28
C TYR A 213 4.50 6.72 -30.78
N VAL A 214 5.68 6.34 -31.28
CA VAL A 214 5.88 6.01 -32.70
C VAL A 214 4.98 4.85 -33.14
N LYS A 215 4.83 3.82 -32.29
CA LYS A 215 4.00 2.64 -32.56
C LYS A 215 2.51 2.96 -32.76
N LYS A 216 2.00 4.01 -32.10
CA LYS A 216 0.61 4.45 -32.24
C LYS A 216 0.31 5.04 -33.62
N PHE A 217 1.29 5.67 -34.25
CA PHE A 217 1.07 6.46 -35.47
C PHE A 217 1.75 5.90 -36.73
N GLN A 218 2.75 5.03 -36.61
CA GLN A 218 3.36 4.34 -37.75
C GLN A 218 2.52 3.13 -38.20
N LYS A 219 2.20 3.03 -39.49
CA LYS A 219 1.46 1.90 -40.05
C LYS A 219 2.34 0.65 -40.21
N PHE A 220 1.81 -0.51 -39.82
CA PHE A 220 2.52 -1.80 -39.69
C PHE A 220 2.72 -2.59 -41.00
N GLN A 221 2.79 -1.95 -42.17
CA GLN A 221 2.85 -2.69 -43.44
C GLN A 221 4.13 -3.54 -43.60
N ASP A 222 5.28 -3.06 -43.11
CA ASP A 222 6.57 -3.73 -43.27
C ASP A 222 7.06 -4.55 -42.05
N LYS A 223 6.21 -4.75 -41.03
CA LYS A 223 6.57 -5.39 -39.73
C LYS A 223 7.78 -4.77 -38.98
N LYS A 224 8.35 -3.66 -39.47
CA LYS A 224 9.50 -2.97 -38.88
C LYS A 224 9.09 -1.56 -38.45
N ILE A 225 9.24 -1.26 -37.15
CA ILE A 225 9.07 0.09 -36.60
C ILE A 225 10.36 0.86 -36.85
N ARG A 226 10.24 2.11 -37.31
CA ARG A 226 11.39 3.02 -37.50
C ARG A 226 11.35 4.05 -36.37
N VAL A 227 12.39 4.06 -35.54
CA VAL A 227 12.58 5.05 -34.46
C VAL A 227 13.71 6.00 -34.85
N SER A 228 13.66 7.25 -34.36
CA SER A 228 14.68 8.26 -34.68
C SER A 228 16.04 7.84 -34.13
N ASN A 229 17.11 8.13 -34.88
CA ASN A 229 18.49 7.93 -34.44
C ASN A 229 19.08 9.20 -33.77
N GLU A 230 18.28 10.25 -33.57
CA GLU A 230 18.74 11.52 -32.97
C GLU A 230 18.97 11.42 -31.45
N ASP A 231 19.97 12.16 -30.96
CA ASP A 231 20.39 12.16 -29.55
C ASP A 231 19.29 12.60 -28.59
N LYS A 232 19.04 11.81 -27.54
CA LYS A 232 17.90 11.96 -26.61
C LYS A 232 18.09 13.07 -25.57
N VAL A 233 19.18 13.83 -25.64
CA VAL A 233 19.46 14.96 -24.75
C VAL A 233 18.36 16.02 -24.87
N ALA A 234 17.89 16.29 -26.09
CA ALA A 234 16.79 17.21 -26.35
C ALA A 234 15.46 16.73 -25.74
N LEU A 235 15.15 15.43 -25.79
CA LEU A 235 13.95 14.86 -25.17
C LEU A 235 14.00 14.91 -23.65
N LYS A 236 15.19 14.74 -23.06
CA LYS A 236 15.37 14.86 -21.61
C LYS A 236 15.10 16.29 -21.15
N LYS A 237 15.69 17.28 -21.83
CA LYS A 237 15.44 18.71 -21.55
C LYS A 237 13.97 19.08 -21.76
N ALA A 238 13.35 18.62 -22.85
CA ALA A 238 11.94 18.86 -23.13
C ALA A 238 11.01 18.18 -22.11
N LYS A 239 11.41 17.06 -21.49
CA LYS A 239 10.68 16.43 -20.39
C LYS A 239 10.70 17.30 -19.13
N ASP A 240 11.86 17.86 -18.80
CA ASP A 240 12.02 18.73 -17.63
C ASP A 240 11.31 20.09 -17.81
N GLU A 241 11.24 20.58 -19.05
CA GLU A 241 10.56 21.84 -19.43
C GLU A 241 9.07 21.68 -19.76
N GLY A 242 8.53 20.44 -19.77
CA GLY A 242 7.13 20.15 -20.07
C GLY A 242 6.74 20.14 -21.57
N ALA A 243 7.70 20.32 -22.48
CA ALA A 243 7.50 20.32 -23.93
C ALA A 243 7.74 18.95 -24.62
N LEU A 244 7.69 17.85 -23.86
CA LEU A 244 8.04 16.50 -24.35
C LEU A 244 7.26 16.07 -25.60
N HIS A 245 5.97 16.38 -25.67
CA HIS A 245 5.08 15.94 -26.74
C HIS A 245 5.37 16.64 -28.06
N GLU A 246 5.74 17.93 -27.99
CA GLU A 246 6.14 18.74 -29.14
C GLU A 246 7.46 18.22 -29.71
N ALA A 247 8.44 17.95 -28.85
CA ALA A 247 9.73 17.38 -29.27
C ALA A 247 9.58 15.97 -29.89
N LEU A 248 8.68 15.13 -29.37
CA LEU A 248 8.36 13.83 -29.97
C LEU A 248 7.64 13.96 -31.33
N LEU A 249 6.79 14.99 -31.50
CA LEU A 249 6.14 15.30 -32.76
C LEU A 249 7.16 15.74 -33.82
N ASP A 250 8.09 16.62 -33.47
CA ASP A 250 9.15 17.11 -34.38
C ASP A 250 10.09 15.98 -34.84
N ARG A 251 10.38 15.02 -33.95
CA ARG A 251 11.11 13.80 -34.35
C ARG A 251 10.32 12.97 -35.34
N ARG A 252 9.02 12.76 -35.08
CA ARG A 252 8.15 11.94 -35.94
C ARG A 252 7.95 12.57 -37.32
N SER A 253 7.82 13.89 -37.43
CA SER A 253 7.68 14.59 -38.71
C SER A 253 8.90 14.38 -39.61
N LYS A 254 10.12 14.43 -39.04
CA LYS A 254 11.38 14.23 -39.77
C LYS A 254 11.53 12.82 -40.36
N MET A 255 10.92 11.80 -39.73
CA MET A 255 11.08 10.41 -40.16
C MET A 255 10.29 10.03 -41.43
N LYS A 256 9.34 10.87 -41.89
CA LYS A 256 8.44 10.63 -43.05
C LYS A 256 7.72 9.27 -43.07
N ALA A 257 7.77 8.54 -41.96
CA ALA A 257 7.17 7.22 -41.79
C ALA A 257 5.75 7.31 -41.20
N ASP A 258 5.39 8.50 -40.72
CA ASP A 258 4.08 8.84 -40.21
C ASP A 258 3.28 9.59 -41.28
N ARG A 259 2.10 9.07 -41.63
CA ARG A 259 1.25 9.68 -42.66
C ARG A 259 0.55 10.95 -42.17
N TYR A 260 0.45 11.12 -40.85
CA TYR A 260 -0.29 12.21 -40.21
C TYR A 260 0.60 13.37 -39.78
N CYS A 261 1.93 13.20 -39.80
CA CYS A 261 2.89 14.29 -39.63
C CYS A 261 3.37 14.74 -41.02
N LYS A 262 2.82 15.85 -41.51
CA LYS A 262 3.25 16.52 -42.75
C LYS A 262 3.95 17.82 -42.41
#